data_AF-A0A7Y3H519-F1
#
_entry.id   AF-A0A7Y3H519-F1
#
_cell.length_a   1.000
_cell.length_b   1.000
_cell.length_c   1.000
_cell.angle_alpha   90.00
_cell.angle_beta   90.00
_cell.angle_gamma   90.00
#
_symmetry.space_group_name_H-M   'P 1'
#
loop_
_entity.id
_entity.type
_entity.pdbx_description
1 polymer ?
#
loop_
_entity_poly.entity_id
_entity_poly.type
_entity_poly.pdbx_seq_one_letter_code
_entity_poly.pdbx_strand_id
1 'polypeptide(L)'
;VVQWNASAPNIPVVGPLVRNVGEVVGVFGDLSFNEAPWWQKLLGIDVAYSSTVDYKGLGEIESWIKVLKSPKWPDTILPPIDNDKRLAGWTIFSRECAECHKIIDRADELNNYVSNKTPLAQVGTDPMMAYNAGNGTAKTLILKGTKENVVVGKHFGDTAGATSIVVNGILGVILKRPEKALAAGKAPESDADHKDQLGIYIKGLIDKKEDHEEEYTHPHDTIIAPNALGPNGPDLNLDSLVYKGRPLNGIWATAPYLHNGSVPNLWELLKAPNDRVDTFRVGSRKFDPVNVGFVTDEGPTLFKVMKNDSTIMPGNSNLGHNYGTNLSDNDKWNLIEYIKSLGTY
;
A
#
# COMPACT_ATOMS: atom_id res chain seq x y z
N VAL A 1 -6.10 -8.18 1.07
CA VAL A 1 -5.94 -6.94 0.26
C VAL A 1 -4.47 -6.55 0.22
N VAL A 2 -4.05 -5.83 -0.82
CA VAL A 2 -2.69 -5.29 -1.01
C VAL A 2 -2.77 -3.78 -1.32
N GLN A 3 -1.60 -3.13 -1.46
CA GLN A 3 -1.44 -1.67 -1.52
C GLN A 3 -1.80 -0.96 -0.20
N TRP A 4 -1.35 0.28 -0.02
CA TRP A 4 -1.58 1.02 1.23
C TRP A 4 -3.07 1.24 1.52
N ASN A 5 -3.83 1.64 0.50
CA ASN A 5 -5.26 1.93 0.54
C ASN A 5 -6.17 0.69 0.41
N ALA A 6 -5.61 -0.53 0.48
CA ALA A 6 -6.36 -1.78 0.34
C ALA A 6 -7.16 -1.92 -0.98
N SER A 7 -6.78 -1.20 -2.05
CA SER A 7 -7.55 -1.18 -3.30
C SER A 7 -7.49 -2.46 -4.13
N ALA A 8 -6.48 -3.32 -3.93
CA ALA A 8 -6.35 -4.54 -4.71
C ALA A 8 -6.58 -5.82 -3.87
N PRO A 9 -7.32 -6.82 -4.39
CA PRO A 9 -7.43 -8.13 -3.74
C PRO A 9 -6.13 -8.94 -3.91
N ASN A 10 -5.82 -9.82 -2.96
CA ASN A 10 -4.64 -10.71 -3.02
C ASN A 10 -5.04 -12.14 -3.40
N ILE A 11 -5.80 -12.31 -4.49
CA ILE A 11 -6.30 -13.62 -4.93
C ILE A 11 -5.14 -14.40 -5.58
N PRO A 12 -4.85 -15.66 -5.19
CA PRO A 12 -3.74 -16.44 -5.73
C PRO A 12 -3.66 -16.48 -7.26
N VAL A 13 -2.46 -16.75 -7.78
CA VAL A 13 -2.13 -16.88 -9.21
C VAL A 13 -2.31 -15.60 -10.03
N VAL A 14 -3.55 -15.14 -10.22
CA VAL A 14 -3.87 -14.02 -11.12
C VAL A 14 -3.82 -12.68 -10.41
N GLY A 15 -4.16 -12.61 -9.11
CA GLY A 15 -4.13 -11.36 -8.34
C GLY A 15 -2.74 -10.73 -8.24
N PRO A 16 -1.72 -11.47 -7.75
CA PRO A 16 -0.34 -10.99 -7.75
C PRO A 16 0.15 -10.57 -9.13
N LEU A 17 -0.21 -11.30 -10.19
CA LEU A 17 0.18 -10.91 -11.54
C LEU A 17 -0.46 -9.60 -11.98
N VAL A 18 -1.77 -9.44 -11.84
CA VAL A 18 -2.48 -8.20 -12.20
C VAL A 18 -1.92 -7.02 -11.41
N ARG A 19 -1.67 -7.22 -10.10
CA ARG A 19 -1.01 -6.24 -9.24
C ARG A 19 0.38 -5.87 -9.79
N ASN A 20 1.24 -6.87 -10.03
CA ASN A 20 2.62 -6.65 -10.44
C ASN A 20 2.71 -5.97 -11.82
N VAL A 21 1.86 -6.37 -12.76
CA VAL A 21 1.74 -5.72 -14.07
C VAL A 21 1.32 -4.26 -13.88
N GLY A 22 0.33 -3.99 -13.02
CA GLY A 22 -0.12 -2.63 -12.72
C GLY A 22 0.94 -1.77 -12.03
N GLU A 23 1.70 -2.33 -11.09
CA GLU A 23 2.81 -1.66 -10.44
C GLU A 23 3.89 -1.28 -11.45
N VAL A 24 4.31 -2.21 -12.32
CA VAL A 24 5.30 -1.92 -13.36
C VAL A 24 4.81 -0.84 -14.31
N VAL A 25 3.57 -0.93 -14.82
CA VAL A 25 2.98 0.08 -15.71
C VAL A 25 2.87 1.45 -15.03
N GLY A 26 2.65 1.49 -13.72
CA GLY A 26 2.56 2.74 -12.96
C GLY A 26 3.87 3.52 -12.85
N VAL A 27 5.03 2.88 -13.04
CA VAL A 27 6.35 3.53 -12.85
C VAL A 27 7.29 3.44 -14.05
N PHE A 28 7.40 2.27 -14.71
CA PHE A 28 8.46 1.99 -15.69
C PHE A 28 7.98 1.31 -16.97
N GLY A 29 6.82 0.65 -16.93
CA GLY A 29 6.24 -0.06 -18.07
C GLY A 29 5.34 0.86 -18.89
N ASP A 30 5.37 0.69 -20.21
CA ASP A 30 4.44 1.36 -21.10
C ASP A 30 3.16 0.54 -21.21
N LEU A 31 2.04 1.23 -21.33
CA LEU A 31 0.74 0.66 -21.66
C LEU A 31 0.14 1.48 -22.79
N SER A 32 -0.25 0.81 -23.87
CA SER A 32 -0.80 1.45 -25.06
C SER A 32 -2.11 0.80 -25.48
N PHE A 33 -3.03 1.67 -25.89
CA PHE A 33 -4.34 1.33 -26.40
C PHE A 33 -4.39 1.82 -27.84
N ASN A 34 -4.77 0.94 -28.77
CA ASN A 34 -4.95 1.29 -30.17
C ASN A 34 -6.29 0.75 -30.66
N GLU A 35 -6.86 1.36 -31.70
CA GLU A 35 -7.97 0.73 -32.41
C GLU A 35 -7.55 -0.65 -32.90
N ALA A 36 -8.41 -1.64 -32.68
CA ALA A 36 -8.15 -2.97 -33.17
C ALA A 36 -8.17 -2.99 -34.72
N PRO A 37 -7.32 -3.80 -35.37
CA PRO A 37 -7.42 -4.04 -36.80
C PRO A 37 -8.81 -4.53 -37.21
N TRP A 38 -9.20 -4.27 -38.46
CA TRP A 38 -10.54 -4.62 -38.98
C TRP A 38 -10.93 -6.08 -38.73
N TRP A 39 -9.99 -7.02 -38.83
CA TRP A 39 -10.23 -8.44 -38.63
C TRP A 39 -10.48 -8.81 -37.15
N GLN A 40 -9.94 -8.05 -36.20
CA GLN A 40 -10.23 -8.20 -34.77
C GLN A 40 -11.59 -7.59 -34.43
N LYS A 41 -11.94 -6.47 -35.05
CA LYS A 41 -13.27 -5.84 -34.91
C LYS A 41 -14.39 -6.79 -35.37
N LEU A 42 -14.17 -7.58 -36.42
CA LEU A 42 -15.10 -8.64 -36.85
C LEU A 42 -15.32 -9.74 -35.79
N LEU A 43 -14.38 -9.90 -34.86
CA LEU A 43 -14.48 -10.83 -33.72
C LEU A 43 -15.02 -10.15 -32.46
N GLY A 44 -15.52 -8.92 -32.57
CA GLY A 44 -16.03 -8.13 -31.44
C GLY A 44 -14.94 -7.55 -30.53
N ILE A 45 -13.70 -7.44 -31.02
CA ILE A 45 -12.59 -6.83 -30.29
C ILE A 45 -12.36 -5.42 -30.88
N ASP A 46 -12.75 -4.39 -30.13
CA ASP A 46 -12.66 -2.99 -30.60
C ASP A 46 -11.29 -2.34 -30.33
N VAL A 47 -10.58 -2.82 -29.30
CA VAL A 47 -9.34 -2.23 -28.79
C VAL A 47 -8.23 -3.27 -28.72
N ALA A 48 -7.06 -2.90 -29.24
CA ALA A 48 -5.83 -3.67 -29.14
C ALA A 48 -4.94 -3.11 -28.03
N TYR A 49 -4.46 -4.00 -27.16
CA TYR A 49 -3.61 -3.67 -26.02
C TYR A 49 -2.16 -4.11 -26.27
N SER A 50 -1.21 -3.30 -25.80
CA SER A 50 0.21 -3.64 -25.75
C SER A 50 0.90 -3.05 -24.53
N SER A 51 1.92 -3.73 -24.05
CA SER A 51 2.76 -3.25 -22.94
C SER A 51 4.19 -3.77 -23.06
N THR A 52 5.13 -3.07 -22.46
CA THR A 52 6.55 -3.47 -22.33
C THR A 52 6.82 -4.39 -21.14
N VAL A 53 5.79 -4.79 -20.39
CA VAL A 53 5.91 -5.62 -19.20
C VAL A 53 6.53 -7.00 -19.49
N ASP A 54 7.57 -7.33 -18.73
CA ASP A 54 8.19 -8.66 -18.75
C ASP A 54 7.51 -9.61 -17.76
N TYR A 55 6.58 -10.42 -18.28
CA TYR A 55 5.88 -11.45 -17.52
C TYR A 55 6.80 -12.47 -16.86
N LYS A 56 7.90 -12.86 -17.52
CA LYS A 56 8.81 -13.87 -16.98
C LYS A 56 9.56 -13.31 -15.77
N GLY A 57 10.12 -12.11 -15.92
CA GLY A 57 10.77 -11.40 -14.82
C GLY A 57 9.82 -11.15 -13.65
N LEU A 58 8.56 -10.79 -13.91
CA LEU A 58 7.56 -10.64 -12.86
C LEU A 58 7.28 -11.94 -12.09
N GLY A 59 7.21 -13.08 -12.80
CA GLY A 59 7.08 -14.39 -12.17
C GLY A 59 8.29 -14.76 -11.30
N GLU A 60 9.50 -14.50 -11.79
CA GLU A 60 10.76 -14.75 -11.05
C GLU A 60 10.85 -13.91 -9.78
N ILE A 61 10.52 -12.61 -9.85
CA ILE A 61 10.49 -11.71 -8.70
C ILE A 61 9.43 -12.16 -7.67
N GLU A 62 8.23 -12.55 -8.12
CA GLU A 62 7.19 -13.03 -7.21
C GLU A 62 7.62 -14.33 -6.50
N SER A 63 8.28 -15.26 -7.22
CA SER A 63 8.86 -16.47 -6.61
C SER A 63 9.92 -16.15 -5.56
N TRP A 64 10.71 -15.08 -5.74
CA TRP A 64 11.64 -14.60 -4.71
C TRP A 64 10.91 -13.98 -3.53
N ILE A 65 9.96 -13.08 -3.76
CA ILE A 65 9.23 -12.36 -2.69
C ILE A 65 8.47 -13.33 -1.79
N LYS A 66 7.85 -14.39 -2.35
CA LYS A 66 7.05 -15.36 -1.59
C LYS A 66 7.82 -16.14 -0.53
N VAL A 67 9.15 -16.20 -0.61
CA VAL A 67 9.99 -16.93 0.36
C VAL A 67 10.74 -16.00 1.30
N LEU A 68 10.60 -14.68 1.15
CA LEU A 68 11.25 -13.70 2.02
C LEU A 68 10.57 -13.64 3.37
N LYS A 69 11.40 -13.66 4.42
CA LYS A 69 11.00 -13.35 5.80
C LYS A 69 11.52 -11.99 6.20
N SER A 70 10.86 -11.38 7.18
CA SER A 70 11.32 -10.12 7.76
C SER A 70 12.76 -10.26 8.30
N PRO A 71 13.60 -9.22 8.21
CA PRO A 71 14.92 -9.26 8.81
C PRO A 71 14.82 -9.23 10.33
N LYS A 72 15.59 -10.11 10.99
CA LYS A 72 15.77 -10.06 12.44
C LYS A 72 16.60 -8.83 12.82
N TRP A 73 16.41 -8.32 14.02
CA TRP A 73 17.32 -7.33 14.57
C TRP A 73 18.74 -7.92 14.65
N PRO A 74 19.75 -7.32 14.00
CA PRO A 74 21.09 -7.90 13.92
C PRO A 74 21.93 -7.47 15.13
N ASP A 75 21.73 -8.13 16.26
CA ASP A 75 22.43 -7.90 17.54
C ASP A 75 23.96 -8.07 17.51
N THR A 76 24.51 -8.60 16.41
CA THR A 76 25.96 -8.70 16.17
C THR A 76 26.61 -7.40 15.73
N ILE A 77 25.82 -6.48 15.14
CA ILE A 77 26.31 -5.20 14.59
C ILE A 77 25.54 -3.99 15.13
N LEU A 78 24.35 -4.20 15.70
CA LEU A 78 23.58 -3.19 16.42
C LEU A 78 23.56 -3.52 17.92
N PRO A 79 23.31 -2.53 18.79
CA PRO A 79 23.13 -2.79 20.22
C PRO A 79 22.11 -3.92 20.46
N PRO A 80 22.37 -4.83 21.42
CA PRO A 80 21.45 -5.90 21.74
C PRO A 80 20.14 -5.32 22.28
N ILE A 81 19.05 -6.06 22.04
CA ILE A 81 17.73 -5.66 22.54
C ILE A 81 17.70 -5.77 24.07
N ASP A 82 17.30 -4.69 24.73
CA ASP A 82 17.06 -4.66 26.16
C ASP A 82 15.77 -5.43 26.50
N ASN A 83 15.91 -6.56 27.18
CA ASN A 83 14.79 -7.45 27.45
C ASN A 83 13.75 -6.87 28.42
N ASP A 84 14.17 -6.08 29.41
CA ASP A 84 13.25 -5.50 30.38
C ASP A 84 12.39 -4.43 29.71
N LYS A 85 13.02 -3.57 28.90
CA LYS A 85 12.32 -2.59 28.07
C LYS A 85 11.42 -3.25 27.03
N ARG A 86 11.88 -4.32 26.37
CA ARG A 86 11.09 -5.08 25.39
C ARG A 86 9.82 -5.66 26.03
N LEU A 87 9.90 -6.22 27.24
CA LEU A 87 8.74 -6.78 27.95
C LEU A 87 7.76 -5.67 28.39
N ALA A 88 8.27 -4.54 28.89
CA ALA A 88 7.44 -3.38 29.19
C ALA A 88 6.76 -2.83 27.92
N GLY A 89 7.49 -2.75 26.81
CA GLY A 89 7.00 -2.31 25.51
C GLY A 89 5.93 -3.22 24.91
N TRP A 90 6.02 -4.54 25.11
CA TRP A 90 4.98 -5.49 24.68
C TRP A 90 3.63 -5.18 25.32
N THR A 91 3.62 -4.83 26.60
CA THR A 91 2.40 -4.46 27.34
C THR A 91 1.77 -3.19 26.74
N ILE A 92 2.60 -2.20 26.41
CA ILE A 92 2.15 -0.96 25.77
C ILE A 92 1.62 -1.25 24.37
N PHE A 93 2.36 -2.01 23.56
CA PHE A 93 1.96 -2.37 22.20
C PHE A 93 0.60 -3.07 22.16
N SER A 94 0.38 -4.00 23.09
CA SER A 94 -0.87 -4.75 23.19
C SER A 94 -2.08 -3.84 23.43
N ARG A 95 -1.89 -2.71 24.10
CA ARG A 95 -2.94 -1.72 24.39
C ARG A 95 -3.08 -0.67 23.28
N GLU A 96 -1.98 -0.17 22.74
CA GLU A 96 -1.97 1.02 21.87
C GLU A 96 -1.94 0.68 20.37
N CYS A 97 -1.49 -0.53 20.00
CA CYS A 97 -1.11 -0.83 18.61
C CYS A 97 -1.81 -2.09 18.05
N ALA A 98 -2.04 -3.10 18.89
CA ALA A 98 -2.47 -4.43 18.45
C ALA A 98 -3.88 -4.47 17.82
N GLU A 99 -4.72 -3.45 18.06
CA GLU A 99 -6.03 -3.33 17.41
C GLU A 99 -5.91 -3.07 15.91
N CYS A 100 -4.87 -2.34 15.46
CA CYS A 100 -4.65 -2.04 14.04
C CYS A 100 -3.55 -2.91 13.42
N HIS A 101 -2.50 -3.20 14.18
CA HIS A 101 -1.30 -3.88 13.70
C HIS A 101 -1.22 -5.32 14.18
N LYS A 102 -1.22 -6.25 13.22
CA LYS A 102 -0.99 -7.66 13.53
C LYS A 102 0.48 -7.96 13.76
N ILE A 103 0.76 -8.73 14.81
CA ILE A 103 2.04 -9.42 15.00
C ILE A 103 1.85 -10.81 14.40
N ILE A 104 2.77 -11.22 13.53
CA ILE A 104 2.77 -12.55 12.93
C ILE A 104 3.97 -13.29 13.49
N ASP A 105 3.77 -14.49 14.03
CA ASP A 105 4.89 -15.31 14.47
C ASP A 105 5.82 -15.62 13.30
N ARG A 106 7.13 -15.62 13.53
CA ARG A 106 8.12 -15.81 12.44
C ARG A 106 7.92 -17.13 11.68
N ALA A 107 7.40 -18.16 12.34
CA ALA A 107 7.05 -19.43 11.71
C ALA A 107 5.96 -19.27 10.64
N ASP A 108 5.03 -18.35 10.87
CA ASP A 108 3.83 -18.11 10.06
C ASP A 108 3.96 -16.92 9.09
N GLU A 109 5.12 -16.26 8.99
CA GLU A 109 5.33 -15.11 8.10
C GLU A 109 5.05 -15.39 6.61
N LEU A 110 5.08 -16.66 6.20
CA LEU A 110 4.77 -17.07 4.82
C LEU A 110 3.28 -17.44 4.63
N ASN A 111 2.50 -17.47 5.71
CA ASN A 111 1.08 -17.77 5.65
C ASN A 111 0.27 -16.51 5.31
N ASN A 112 -0.90 -16.72 4.71
CA ASN A 112 -1.84 -15.64 4.45
C ASN A 112 -2.38 -15.05 5.76
N TYR A 113 -2.52 -13.73 5.80
CA TYR A 113 -3.12 -13.02 6.92
C TYR A 113 -4.14 -11.99 6.43
N VAL A 114 -5.10 -11.65 7.30
CA VAL A 114 -6.08 -10.59 7.06
C VAL A 114 -5.57 -9.29 7.69
N SER A 115 -5.36 -8.24 6.89
CA SER A 115 -5.01 -6.91 7.40
C SER A 115 -6.25 -6.15 7.86
N ASN A 116 -6.11 -5.36 8.93
CA ASN A 116 -7.17 -4.44 9.35
C ASN A 116 -7.18 -3.23 8.41
N LYS A 117 -8.38 -2.80 8.01
CA LYS A 117 -8.62 -1.62 7.17
C LYS A 117 -9.10 -0.51 8.10
N THR A 118 -8.25 0.47 8.37
CA THR A 118 -8.58 1.59 9.26
C THR A 118 -9.10 2.76 8.43
N PRO A 119 -10.29 3.29 8.73
CA PRO A 119 -10.80 4.51 8.09
C PRO A 119 -9.78 5.64 8.11
N LEU A 120 -9.67 6.33 6.98
CA LEU A 120 -8.71 7.42 6.82
C LEU A 120 -9.00 8.59 7.78
N ALA A 121 -10.29 8.87 8.01
CA ALA A 121 -10.73 9.85 9.00
C ALA A 121 -10.31 9.50 10.45
N GLN A 122 -10.15 8.21 10.76
CA GLN A 122 -9.68 7.74 12.07
C GLN A 122 -8.16 7.80 12.17
N VAL A 123 -7.43 7.33 11.16
CA VAL A 123 -5.96 7.32 11.21
C VAL A 123 -5.36 8.73 11.04
N GLY A 124 -6.03 9.62 10.30
CA GLY A 124 -5.66 11.03 10.17
C GLY A 124 -4.35 11.32 9.43
N THR A 125 -3.77 10.33 8.75
CA THR A 125 -2.55 10.50 7.94
C THR A 125 -2.85 11.08 6.56
N ASP A 126 -1.83 11.48 5.79
CA ASP A 126 -2.01 12.11 4.47
C ASP A 126 -3.06 11.39 3.58
N PRO A 127 -4.08 12.10 3.10
CA PRO A 127 -5.18 11.48 2.38
C PRO A 127 -4.92 11.35 0.87
N MET A 128 -3.92 12.03 0.32
CA MET A 128 -3.85 12.28 -1.11
C MET A 128 -3.66 11.02 -1.94
N MET A 129 -2.91 10.04 -1.43
CA MET A 129 -2.74 8.76 -2.14
C MET A 129 -4.08 8.03 -2.29
N ALA A 130 -4.80 7.82 -1.18
CA ALA A 130 -6.10 7.14 -1.20
C ALA A 130 -7.15 7.96 -1.96
N TYR A 131 -7.17 9.28 -1.77
CA TYR A 131 -8.12 10.18 -2.41
C TYR A 131 -7.94 10.20 -3.93
N ASN A 132 -6.70 10.32 -4.43
CA ASN A 132 -6.42 10.28 -5.86
C ASN A 132 -6.81 8.93 -6.49
N ALA A 133 -6.57 7.83 -5.78
CA ALA A 133 -6.94 6.49 -6.25
C ALA A 133 -8.46 6.27 -6.30
N GLY A 134 -9.20 6.81 -5.33
CA GLY A 134 -10.65 6.65 -5.23
C GLY A 134 -11.47 7.64 -6.06
N ASN A 135 -11.00 8.89 -6.18
CA ASN A 135 -11.74 9.99 -6.81
C ASN A 135 -11.15 10.48 -8.13
N GLY A 136 -9.95 10.02 -8.50
CA GLY A 136 -9.31 10.41 -9.75
C GLY A 136 -10.13 9.93 -10.95
N THR A 137 -10.42 10.84 -11.88
CA THR A 137 -11.13 10.53 -13.14
C THR A 137 -10.30 10.96 -14.35
N ALA A 138 -10.52 10.29 -15.47
CA ALA A 138 -9.88 10.63 -16.74
C ALA A 138 -10.84 10.38 -17.91
N LYS A 139 -10.55 11.01 -19.06
CA LYS A 139 -11.25 10.74 -20.32
C LYS A 139 -10.93 9.32 -20.79
N THR A 140 -11.95 8.58 -21.20
CA THR A 140 -11.83 7.18 -21.64
C THR A 140 -11.34 7.07 -23.08
N LEU A 141 -11.56 8.11 -23.89
CA LEU A 141 -11.11 8.21 -25.28
C LEU A 141 -11.53 6.98 -26.09
N ILE A 142 -10.57 6.23 -26.65
CA ILE A 142 -10.84 5.04 -27.48
C ILE A 142 -11.49 3.89 -26.71
N LEU A 143 -11.49 3.93 -25.37
CA LEU A 143 -12.20 2.97 -24.52
C LEU A 143 -13.68 3.33 -24.34
N LYS A 144 -14.13 4.51 -24.79
CA LYS A 144 -15.54 4.89 -24.70
C LYS A 144 -16.42 3.83 -25.37
N GLY A 145 -17.43 3.36 -24.64
CA GLY A 145 -18.33 2.32 -25.12
C GLY A 145 -17.77 0.90 -25.04
N THR A 146 -16.52 0.69 -24.62
CA THR A 146 -15.99 -0.65 -24.33
C THR A 146 -16.28 -1.05 -22.88
N LYS A 147 -16.27 -2.34 -22.58
CA LYS A 147 -16.51 -2.85 -21.23
C LYS A 147 -15.34 -2.53 -20.28
N GLU A 148 -15.66 -2.13 -19.05
CA GLU A 148 -14.67 -1.76 -18.02
C GLU A 148 -13.64 -2.86 -17.74
N ASN A 149 -14.06 -4.14 -17.67
CA ASN A 149 -13.17 -5.27 -17.42
C ASN A 149 -12.87 -6.08 -18.70
N VAL A 150 -12.83 -5.40 -19.86
CA VAL A 150 -12.59 -5.94 -21.21
C VAL A 150 -13.70 -6.87 -21.72
N VAL A 151 -14.06 -7.89 -20.95
CA VAL A 151 -15.04 -8.93 -21.34
C VAL A 151 -16.39 -8.74 -20.64
N VAL A 152 -16.40 -8.15 -19.45
CA VAL A 152 -17.58 -8.00 -18.58
C VAL A 152 -17.62 -6.62 -17.91
N GLY A 153 -18.74 -6.32 -17.25
CA GLY A 153 -18.97 -5.05 -16.55
C GLY A 153 -19.71 -4.02 -17.38
N LYS A 154 -19.85 -2.81 -16.81
CA LYS A 154 -20.47 -1.66 -17.46
C LYS A 154 -19.60 -1.19 -18.64
N HIS A 155 -20.20 -0.44 -19.56
CA HIS A 155 -19.44 0.23 -20.61
C HIS A 155 -18.90 1.56 -20.09
N PHE A 156 -17.69 1.91 -20.49
CA PHE A 156 -17.10 3.21 -20.21
C PHE A 156 -17.92 4.34 -20.85
N GLY A 157 -18.20 5.38 -20.06
CA GLY A 157 -18.74 6.65 -20.55
C GLY A 157 -17.65 7.54 -21.18
N ASP A 158 -17.90 8.85 -21.28
CA ASP A 158 -16.88 9.83 -21.73
C ASP A 158 -15.70 9.97 -20.77
N THR A 159 -15.98 9.75 -19.48
CA THR A 159 -14.99 9.73 -18.40
C THR A 159 -15.21 8.50 -17.53
N ALA A 160 -14.16 8.07 -16.86
CA ALA A 160 -14.21 6.99 -15.88
C ALA A 160 -13.16 7.22 -14.78
N GLY A 161 -13.24 6.44 -13.70
CA GLY A 161 -12.19 6.41 -12.70
C GLY A 161 -10.85 6.08 -13.33
N ALA A 162 -9.80 6.83 -12.98
CA ALA A 162 -8.46 6.62 -13.55
C ALA A 162 -7.97 5.18 -13.30
N THR A 163 -8.25 4.66 -12.10
CA THR A 163 -7.93 3.27 -11.73
C THR A 163 -8.63 2.25 -12.63
N SER A 164 -9.89 2.46 -13.03
CA SER A 164 -10.60 1.50 -13.88
C SER A 164 -10.06 1.48 -15.31
N ILE A 165 -9.61 2.62 -15.84
CA ILE A 165 -8.93 2.69 -17.15
C ILE A 165 -7.62 1.90 -17.12
N VAL A 166 -6.83 2.03 -16.05
CA VAL A 166 -5.57 1.28 -15.90
C VAL A 166 -5.84 -0.22 -15.75
N VAL A 167 -6.80 -0.62 -14.91
CA VAL A 167 -7.21 -2.03 -14.73
C VAL A 167 -7.67 -2.64 -16.05
N ASN A 168 -8.46 -1.90 -16.84
CA ASN A 168 -8.89 -2.34 -18.18
C ASN A 168 -7.68 -2.68 -19.06
N GLY A 169 -6.71 -1.78 -19.15
CA GLY A 169 -5.51 -2.00 -19.94
C GLY A 169 -4.67 -3.18 -19.44
N ILE A 170 -4.50 -3.32 -18.13
CA ILE A 170 -3.79 -4.49 -17.55
C ILE A 170 -4.48 -5.79 -17.94
N LEU A 171 -5.81 -5.88 -17.77
CA LEU A 171 -6.59 -7.05 -18.17
C LEU A 171 -6.48 -7.31 -19.67
N GLY A 172 -6.52 -6.27 -20.50
CA GLY A 172 -6.39 -6.38 -21.95
C GLY A 172 -5.04 -6.94 -22.39
N VAL A 173 -3.94 -6.53 -21.75
CA VAL A 173 -2.61 -7.09 -22.03
C VAL A 173 -2.54 -8.55 -21.57
N ILE A 174 -3.08 -8.89 -20.40
CA ILE A 174 -3.10 -10.26 -19.87
C ILE A 174 -3.90 -11.20 -20.79
N LEU A 175 -5.09 -10.78 -21.23
CA LEU A 175 -5.98 -11.57 -22.09
C LEU A 175 -5.42 -11.82 -23.50
N LYS A 176 -4.45 -11.01 -23.96
CA LYS A 176 -3.75 -11.23 -25.24
C LYS A 176 -2.72 -12.37 -25.19
N ARG A 177 -2.24 -12.70 -23.99
CA ARG A 177 -1.19 -13.72 -23.75
C ARG A 177 -1.54 -14.56 -22.50
N PRO A 178 -2.72 -15.19 -22.46
CA PRO A 178 -3.21 -15.88 -21.28
C PRO A 178 -2.26 -17.02 -20.85
N GLU A 179 -1.58 -17.66 -21.79
CA GLU A 179 -0.60 -18.71 -21.54
C GLU A 179 0.63 -18.21 -20.77
N LYS A 180 1.17 -17.04 -21.17
CA LYS A 180 2.34 -16.44 -20.50
C LYS A 180 1.96 -15.87 -19.15
N ALA A 181 0.79 -15.23 -19.07
CA ALA A 181 0.24 -14.73 -17.81
C ALA A 181 0.01 -15.85 -16.81
N LEU A 182 -0.63 -16.95 -17.22
CA LEU A 182 -0.86 -18.09 -16.35
C LEU A 182 0.46 -18.75 -15.91
N ALA A 183 1.45 -18.86 -16.80
CA ALA A 183 2.77 -19.36 -16.44
C ALA A 183 3.47 -18.48 -15.39
N ALA A 184 3.41 -17.14 -15.56
CA ALA A 184 3.98 -16.20 -14.61
C ALA A 184 3.27 -16.21 -13.24
N GLY A 185 1.93 -16.29 -13.24
CA GLY A 185 1.14 -16.39 -12.00
C GLY A 185 1.31 -17.72 -11.27
N LYS A 186 1.62 -18.80 -11.99
CA LYS A 186 1.89 -20.14 -11.41
C LYS A 186 3.34 -20.37 -11.00
N ALA A 187 4.30 -19.63 -11.55
CA ALA A 187 5.71 -19.74 -11.18
C ALA A 187 5.98 -19.74 -9.66
N PRO A 188 5.19 -19.03 -8.83
CA PRO A 188 5.34 -19.02 -7.37
C PRO A 188 4.44 -20.03 -6.62
N GLU A 189 3.67 -20.88 -7.30
CA GLU A 189 2.77 -21.87 -6.68
C GLU A 189 3.31 -23.29 -6.85
N SER A 190 3.28 -24.12 -5.79
CA SER A 190 3.56 -25.55 -5.89
C SER A 190 2.25 -26.33 -6.11
N ASP A 191 2.09 -26.97 -7.27
CA ASP A 191 1.14 -28.05 -7.56
C ASP A 191 -0.33 -27.85 -7.12
N ALA A 192 -1.04 -26.87 -7.68
CA ALA A 192 -2.51 -26.86 -7.60
C ALA A 192 -3.19 -26.67 -8.97
N ASP A 193 -4.21 -27.51 -9.20
CA ASP A 193 -5.08 -27.46 -10.38
C ASP A 193 -5.96 -26.20 -10.28
N HIS A 194 -5.79 -25.29 -11.24
CA HIS A 194 -6.28 -23.92 -11.16
C HIS A 194 -7.02 -23.54 -12.45
N LYS A 195 -8.10 -24.26 -12.73
CA LYS A 195 -9.06 -23.86 -13.76
C LYS A 195 -9.87 -22.67 -13.24
N ASP A 196 -9.99 -21.63 -14.05
CA ASP A 196 -10.83 -20.42 -13.85
C ASP A 196 -10.41 -19.36 -12.80
N GLN A 197 -9.12 -19.23 -12.48
CA GLN A 197 -8.63 -18.17 -11.57
C GLN A 197 -8.87 -16.74 -12.11
N LEU A 198 -8.85 -16.55 -13.43
CA LEU A 198 -9.12 -15.25 -14.05
C LEU A 198 -10.60 -14.86 -13.92
N GLY A 199 -11.52 -15.82 -14.08
CA GLY A 199 -12.94 -15.61 -13.83
C GLY A 199 -13.21 -15.23 -12.38
N ILE A 200 -12.57 -15.90 -11.41
CA ILE A 200 -12.66 -15.57 -9.98
C ILE A 200 -12.12 -14.16 -9.70
N TYR A 201 -10.98 -13.78 -10.28
CA TYR A 201 -10.40 -12.44 -10.10
C TYR A 201 -11.33 -11.36 -10.67
N ILE A 202 -11.83 -11.55 -11.88
CA ILE A 202 -12.77 -10.63 -12.54
C ILE A 202 -14.07 -10.53 -11.73
N LYS A 203 -14.59 -11.65 -11.22
CA LYS A 203 -15.75 -11.66 -10.33
C LYS A 203 -15.48 -10.85 -9.06
N GLY A 204 -14.33 -11.04 -8.41
CA GLY A 204 -13.93 -10.25 -7.25
C GLY A 204 -13.82 -8.75 -7.53
N LEU A 205 -13.47 -8.32 -8.75
CA LEU A 205 -13.52 -6.91 -9.14
C LEU A 205 -14.95 -6.37 -9.31
N ILE A 206 -15.88 -7.22 -9.73
CA ILE A 206 -17.31 -6.88 -9.86
C ILE A 206 -17.93 -6.80 -8.46
N ASP A 207 -17.74 -7.83 -7.63
CA ASP A 207 -18.30 -7.94 -6.29
C ASP A 207 -17.77 -6.82 -5.36
N LYS A 208 -16.52 -6.37 -5.54
CA LYS A 208 -15.95 -5.24 -4.77
C LYS A 208 -16.67 -3.91 -5.01
N LYS A 209 -17.36 -3.73 -6.15
CA LYS A 209 -18.24 -2.57 -6.36
C LYS A 209 -19.53 -2.67 -5.53
N GLU A 210 -19.97 -3.87 -5.14
CA GLU A 210 -21.10 -4.08 -4.22
C GLU A 210 -20.65 -3.95 -2.74
N ASP A 211 -19.41 -4.33 -2.38
CA ASP A 211 -18.87 -4.09 -1.02
C ASP A 211 -18.67 -2.60 -0.67
N HIS A 212 -18.73 -1.68 -1.65
CA HIS A 212 -18.82 -0.25 -1.37
C HIS A 212 -20.21 0.17 -0.81
N GLU A 213 -21.20 -0.74 -0.83
CA GLU A 213 -22.49 -0.59 -0.15
C GLU A 213 -22.52 -1.21 1.26
N GLU A 214 -21.47 -1.90 1.72
CA GLU A 214 -21.28 -2.06 3.16
C GLU A 214 -20.88 -0.71 3.74
N GLU A 215 -21.91 0.08 4.04
CA GLU A 215 -21.86 1.27 4.87
C GLU A 215 -21.02 0.93 6.10
N TYR A 216 -19.77 1.40 6.13
CA TYR A 216 -18.93 1.37 7.32
C TYR A 216 -19.59 2.28 8.35
N THR A 217 -20.63 1.76 8.99
CA THR A 217 -21.42 2.39 10.03
C THR A 217 -20.60 2.34 11.32
N HIS A 218 -19.65 3.27 11.44
CA HIS A 218 -19.19 3.65 12.76
C HIS A 218 -20.03 4.82 13.25
N PRO A 219 -20.39 4.85 14.55
CA PRO A 219 -21.16 5.94 15.13
C PRO A 219 -20.48 7.28 14.81
N HIS A 220 -21.29 8.28 14.47
CA HIS A 220 -20.89 9.67 14.20
C HIS A 220 -20.17 10.38 15.37
N ASP A 221 -19.76 9.66 16.41
CA ASP A 221 -18.90 10.15 17.51
C ASP A 221 -17.41 9.91 17.21
N THR A 222 -17.03 9.86 15.93
CA THR A 222 -15.64 9.79 15.52
C THR A 222 -15.01 11.16 15.66
N ILE A 223 -14.02 11.25 16.55
CA ILE A 223 -13.06 12.35 16.58
C ILE A 223 -12.57 12.54 15.15
N ILE A 224 -13.03 13.59 14.48
CA ILE A 224 -12.47 14.02 13.20
C ILE A 224 -11.00 14.33 13.50
N ALA A 225 -10.08 13.49 13.02
CA ALA A 225 -8.67 13.81 13.11
C ALA A 225 -8.50 15.21 12.49
N PRO A 226 -7.82 16.16 13.19
CA PRO A 226 -7.58 17.48 12.62
C PRO A 226 -7.02 17.31 11.21
N ASN A 227 -7.57 18.07 10.25
CA ASN A 227 -7.33 17.90 8.81
C ASN A 227 -5.88 17.49 8.58
N ALA A 228 -5.67 16.30 8.02
CA ALA A 228 -4.36 15.74 7.73
C ALA A 228 -3.54 16.62 6.78
N LEU A 229 -4.16 17.62 6.15
CA LEU A 229 -3.51 18.64 5.30
C LEU A 229 -3.33 19.99 6.01
N GLY A 230 -3.54 20.03 7.32
CA GLY A 230 -3.43 21.23 8.17
C GLY A 230 -4.70 22.09 8.16
N PRO A 231 -4.73 23.18 8.96
CA PRO A 231 -5.92 24.03 9.13
C PRO A 231 -6.39 24.73 7.84
N ASN A 232 -5.51 24.88 6.86
CA ASN A 232 -5.79 25.50 5.56
C ASN A 232 -5.89 24.47 4.42
N GLY A 233 -5.92 23.17 4.75
CA GLY A 233 -6.06 22.11 3.76
C GLY A 233 -7.46 22.10 3.13
N PRO A 234 -7.60 21.54 1.90
CA PRO A 234 -8.92 21.35 1.30
C PRO A 234 -9.79 20.43 2.17
N ASP A 235 -11.10 20.66 2.12
CA ASP A 235 -12.08 19.74 2.67
C ASP A 235 -12.30 18.60 1.66
N LEU A 236 -11.91 17.39 2.05
CA LEU A 236 -11.97 16.21 1.20
C LEU A 236 -13.01 15.25 1.78
N ASN A 237 -13.89 14.73 0.93
CA ASN A 237 -14.70 13.58 1.34
C ASN A 237 -13.77 12.35 1.44
N LEU A 238 -13.60 11.85 2.67
CA LEU A 238 -12.79 10.68 3.00
C LEU A 238 -13.64 9.43 3.28
N ASP A 239 -14.96 9.50 3.08
CA ASP A 239 -15.88 8.40 3.27
C ASP A 239 -15.42 7.21 2.44
N SER A 240 -15.50 6.01 3.02
CA SER A 240 -15.03 4.74 2.44
C SER A 240 -13.52 4.63 2.13
N LEU A 241 -12.71 5.69 2.35
CA LEU A 241 -11.26 5.62 2.21
C LEU A 241 -10.63 5.02 3.46
N VAL A 242 -9.67 4.11 3.25
CA VAL A 242 -8.99 3.38 4.32
C VAL A 242 -7.49 3.31 4.04
N TYR A 243 -6.71 3.13 5.10
CA TYR A 243 -5.35 2.58 5.00
C TYR A 243 -5.26 1.27 5.78
N LYS A 244 -4.46 0.33 5.27
CA LYS A 244 -4.28 -0.95 5.95
C LYS A 244 -3.23 -0.87 7.06
N GLY A 245 -3.55 -1.42 8.22
CA GLY A 245 -2.57 -1.74 9.26
C GLY A 245 -1.71 -2.91 8.81
N ARG A 246 -0.51 -2.64 8.29
CA ARG A 246 0.44 -3.68 7.89
C ARG A 246 1.04 -4.38 9.12
N PRO A 247 1.45 -5.66 9.01
CA PRO A 247 2.28 -6.29 10.02
C PRO A 247 3.57 -5.50 10.21
N LEU A 248 4.03 -5.48 11.45
CA LEU A 248 5.20 -4.69 11.88
C LEU A 248 6.47 -5.53 12.00
N ASN A 249 6.43 -6.81 11.62
CA ASN A 249 7.61 -7.65 11.50
C ASN A 249 8.68 -7.00 10.61
N GLY A 250 9.89 -6.80 11.16
CA GLY A 250 11.01 -6.17 10.46
C GLY A 250 10.85 -4.65 10.20
N ILE A 251 9.86 -4.00 10.81
CA ILE A 251 9.60 -2.56 10.62
C ILE A 251 10.80 -1.68 10.97
N TRP A 252 11.68 -2.15 11.86
CA TRP A 252 12.92 -1.45 12.21
C TRP A 252 13.79 -1.13 10.98
N ALA A 253 13.70 -1.95 9.92
CA ALA A 253 14.53 -1.85 8.72
C ALA A 253 13.87 -1.07 7.56
N THR A 254 12.70 -0.47 7.75
CA THR A 254 11.93 0.12 6.64
C THR A 254 11.59 1.59 6.83
N ALA A 255 12.42 2.33 7.56
CA ALA A 255 12.32 3.78 7.61
C ALA A 255 12.59 4.39 6.20
N PRO A 256 11.99 5.54 5.85
CA PRO A 256 11.03 6.33 6.64
C PRO A 256 9.64 5.67 6.79
N TYR A 257 8.87 6.14 7.76
CA TYR A 257 7.57 5.61 8.19
C TYR A 257 6.38 6.40 7.65
N LEU A 258 5.18 5.84 7.86
CA LEU A 258 3.91 6.17 7.20
C LEU A 258 3.91 5.78 5.71
N HIS A 259 2.73 5.82 5.08
CA HIS A 259 2.56 5.37 3.70
C HIS A 259 3.31 6.25 2.67
N ASN A 260 3.58 7.50 3.04
CA ASN A 260 4.27 8.50 2.22
C ASN A 260 5.73 8.76 2.65
N GLY A 261 6.24 8.02 3.65
CA GLY A 261 7.61 8.18 4.12
C GLY A 261 7.91 9.54 4.76
N SER A 262 6.91 10.20 5.35
CA SER A 262 7.01 11.55 5.91
C SER A 262 7.56 11.63 7.33
N VAL A 263 7.79 10.49 7.98
CA VAL A 263 8.32 10.40 9.36
C VAL A 263 9.63 9.63 9.37
N PRO A 264 10.76 10.20 9.77
CA PRO A 264 12.08 9.62 9.47
C PRO A 264 12.47 8.42 10.33
N ASN A 265 11.97 8.32 11.56
CA ASN A 265 12.37 7.30 12.52
C ASN A 265 11.21 6.98 13.50
N LEU A 266 11.32 5.92 14.29
CA LEU A 266 10.23 5.51 15.20
C LEU A 266 10.03 6.49 16.35
N TRP A 267 11.10 7.19 16.78
CA TRP A 267 10.98 8.24 17.79
C TRP A 267 10.07 9.38 17.31
N GLU A 268 10.30 9.89 16.09
CA GLU A 268 9.45 10.92 15.48
C GLU A 268 8.02 10.43 15.26
N LEU A 269 7.82 9.14 14.97
CA LEU A 269 6.47 8.55 14.87
C LEU A 269 5.70 8.66 16.19
N LEU A 270 6.38 8.50 17.33
CA LEU A 270 5.80 8.58 18.66
C LEU A 270 5.79 10.01 19.25
N LYS A 271 6.24 11.03 18.52
CA LYS A 271 5.98 12.42 18.89
C LYS A 271 4.57 12.82 18.49
N ALA A 272 4.00 13.79 19.20
CA ALA A 272 2.78 14.42 18.75
C ALA A 272 3.01 14.99 17.34
N PRO A 273 2.03 14.87 16.41
CA PRO A 273 2.24 15.27 15.02
C PRO A 273 2.83 16.67 14.81
N ASN A 274 2.39 17.64 15.61
CA ASN A 274 2.87 19.02 15.52
C ASN A 274 4.32 19.21 16.01
N ASP A 275 4.86 18.25 16.76
CA ASP A 275 6.24 18.29 17.24
C ASP A 275 7.19 17.52 16.30
N ARG A 276 6.66 16.82 15.28
CA ARG A 276 7.47 16.06 14.34
C ARG A 276 8.32 16.98 13.46
N VAL A 277 9.51 16.51 13.08
CA VAL A 277 10.33 17.25 12.10
C VAL A 277 9.58 17.40 10.78
N ASP A 278 9.65 18.59 10.18
CA ASP A 278 9.01 18.92 8.91
C ASP A 278 9.95 18.81 7.70
N THR A 279 11.23 18.59 7.95
CA THR A 279 12.30 18.58 6.95
C THR A 279 13.41 17.63 7.38
N PHE A 280 13.83 16.72 6.49
CA PHE A 280 14.96 15.81 6.72
C PHE A 280 15.56 15.30 5.41
N ARG A 281 16.80 14.82 5.45
CA ARG A 281 17.46 14.16 4.31
C ARG A 281 17.07 12.68 4.24
N VAL A 282 16.87 12.21 3.02
CA VAL A 282 16.53 10.81 2.68
C VAL A 282 17.64 10.21 1.83
N GLY A 283 17.89 8.92 2.03
CA GLY A 283 18.88 8.14 1.27
C GLY A 283 20.25 8.01 1.96
N SER A 284 20.33 8.29 3.27
CA SER A 284 21.50 7.92 4.07
C SER A 284 21.72 6.40 4.05
N ARG A 285 22.99 5.98 4.17
CA ARG A 285 23.40 4.58 4.37
C ARG A 285 23.75 4.28 5.83
N LYS A 286 23.62 5.26 6.72
CA LYS A 286 23.89 5.13 8.15
C LYS A 286 22.57 4.94 8.89
N PHE A 287 22.52 3.91 9.71
CA PHE A 287 21.37 3.58 10.53
C PHE A 287 21.56 4.16 11.93
N ASP A 288 20.50 4.75 12.48
CA ASP A 288 20.40 5.18 13.88
C ASP A 288 19.64 4.10 14.66
N PRO A 289 20.33 3.26 15.47
CA PRO A 289 19.68 2.21 16.24
C PRO A 289 18.95 2.72 17.49
N VAL A 290 19.16 3.98 17.87
CA VAL A 290 18.48 4.58 19.03
C VAL A 290 17.08 5.00 18.62
N ASN A 291 16.96 5.96 17.70
CA ASN A 291 15.65 6.43 17.22
C ASN A 291 14.96 5.45 16.24
N VAL A 292 15.71 4.45 15.76
CA VAL A 292 15.30 3.42 14.78
C VAL A 292 14.86 4.06 13.47
N GLY A 293 15.83 4.31 12.61
CA GLY A 293 15.67 4.86 11.28
C GLY A 293 17.01 5.15 10.64
N PHE A 294 17.02 5.89 9.54
CA PHE A 294 18.26 6.39 8.95
C PHE A 294 18.64 7.74 9.52
N VAL A 295 19.94 8.05 9.52
CA VAL A 295 20.43 9.38 9.88
C VAL A 295 19.83 10.43 8.92
N THR A 296 19.33 11.53 9.48
CA THR A 296 18.46 12.51 8.79
C THR A 296 19.14 13.80 8.36
N ASP A 297 20.41 14.02 8.72
CA ASP A 297 21.19 15.20 8.35
C ASP A 297 22.05 14.99 7.08
N GLU A 298 22.10 13.76 6.56
CA GLU A 298 22.81 13.38 5.34
C GLU A 298 21.92 12.61 4.36
N GLY A 299 22.25 12.68 3.07
CA GLY A 299 21.52 12.01 2.00
C GLY A 299 21.31 12.91 0.78
N PRO A 300 21.09 12.32 -0.40
CA PRO A 300 20.98 13.06 -1.65
C PRO A 300 19.71 13.93 -1.71
N THR A 301 18.62 13.51 -1.08
CA THR A 301 17.29 14.11 -1.27
C THR A 301 16.83 14.81 0.00
N LEU A 302 16.30 16.03 -0.12
CA LEU A 302 15.66 16.74 0.98
C LEU A 302 14.14 16.49 0.91
N PHE A 303 13.57 15.85 1.92
CA PHE A 303 12.13 15.76 2.11
C PHE A 303 11.63 17.01 2.83
N LYS A 304 10.47 17.52 2.40
CA LYS A 304 9.78 18.66 3.02
C LYS A 304 8.30 18.36 3.15
N VAL A 305 7.77 18.59 4.35
CA VAL A 305 6.33 18.57 4.62
C VAL A 305 5.69 19.86 4.14
N MET A 306 6.36 21.00 4.34
CA MET A 306 5.80 22.32 4.10
C MET A 306 6.25 22.94 2.78
N LYS A 307 5.34 23.65 2.13
CA LYS A 307 5.65 24.61 1.06
C LYS A 307 6.21 25.91 1.64
N ASN A 308 6.68 26.80 0.77
CA ASN A 308 7.18 28.12 1.15
C ASN A 308 6.12 29.02 1.80
N ASP A 309 4.84 28.77 1.55
CA ASP A 309 3.69 29.51 2.13
C ASP A 309 3.20 28.89 3.46
N SER A 310 3.97 27.98 4.06
CA SER A 310 3.62 27.27 5.29
C SER A 310 2.35 26.39 5.19
N THR A 311 1.94 26.00 3.98
CA THR A 311 0.93 24.96 3.79
C THR A 311 1.59 23.60 3.56
N ILE A 312 0.92 22.52 3.95
CA ILE A 312 1.42 21.16 3.72
C ILE A 312 1.45 20.88 2.20
N MET A 313 2.55 20.30 1.73
CA MET A 313 2.68 19.77 0.38
C MET A 313 1.73 18.58 0.19
N PRO A 314 0.88 18.58 -0.87
CA PRO A 314 -0.01 17.45 -1.13
C PRO A 314 0.76 16.13 -1.23
N GLY A 315 0.38 15.13 -0.42
CA GLY A 315 1.05 13.84 -0.37
C GLY A 315 2.17 13.73 0.67
N ASN A 316 2.62 14.84 1.27
CA ASN A 316 3.76 14.88 2.16
C ASN A 316 3.40 15.15 3.63
N SER A 317 2.12 15.14 4.01
CA SER A 317 1.76 15.34 5.41
C SER A 317 2.41 14.31 6.32
N ASN A 318 3.03 14.79 7.40
CA ASN A 318 3.54 13.99 8.51
C ASN A 318 2.54 13.94 9.68
N LEU A 319 1.28 14.32 9.46
CA LEU A 319 0.24 14.31 10.48
C LEU A 319 -0.42 12.93 10.66
N GLY A 320 -1.28 12.81 11.66
CA GLY A 320 -2.02 11.59 11.96
C GLY A 320 -1.20 10.52 12.66
N HIS A 321 -1.82 9.36 12.83
CA HIS A 321 -1.28 8.24 13.58
C HIS A 321 -0.84 8.67 14.99
N ASN A 322 -1.81 9.15 15.78
CA ASN A 322 -1.58 9.75 17.10
C ASN A 322 -1.49 8.71 18.23
N TYR A 323 -1.41 7.43 17.88
CA TYR A 323 -1.35 6.33 18.84
C TYR A 323 0.04 6.25 19.47
N GLY A 324 0.09 6.13 20.81
CA GLY A 324 1.35 6.15 21.56
C GLY A 324 2.01 7.53 21.70
N THR A 325 1.46 8.61 21.13
CA THR A 325 2.12 9.93 21.17
C THR A 325 2.07 10.60 22.55
N ASN A 326 1.06 10.25 23.34
CA ASN A 326 0.83 10.77 24.70
C ASN A 326 1.55 9.96 25.79
N LEU A 327 2.29 8.91 25.40
CA LEU A 327 3.09 8.13 26.33
C LEU A 327 4.23 8.98 26.92
N SER A 328 4.70 8.60 28.11
CA SER A 328 5.94 9.15 28.64
C SER A 328 7.12 8.78 27.74
N ASP A 329 8.20 9.56 27.74
CA ASP A 329 9.39 9.25 26.95
C ASP A 329 9.97 7.86 27.29
N ASN A 330 9.92 7.47 28.57
CA ASN A 330 10.35 6.14 28.99
C ASN A 330 9.49 5.04 28.36
N ASP A 331 8.17 5.22 28.33
CA ASP A 331 7.25 4.28 27.71
C ASP A 331 7.41 4.22 26.19
N LYS A 332 7.70 5.36 25.54
CA LYS A 332 8.05 5.40 24.11
C LYS A 332 9.31 4.60 23.84
N TRP A 333 10.34 4.72 24.67
CA TRP A 333 11.56 3.92 24.53
C TRP A 333 11.31 2.43 24.77
N ASN A 334 10.50 2.07 25.76
CA ASN A 334 10.09 0.68 25.97
C ASN A 334 9.36 0.12 24.74
N LEU A 335 8.40 0.88 24.20
CA LEU A 335 7.66 0.52 23.00
C LEU A 335 8.57 0.37 21.77
N ILE A 336 9.50 1.30 21.55
CA ILE A 336 10.49 1.20 20.46
C ILE A 336 11.33 -0.07 20.62
N GLU A 337 11.78 -0.38 21.84
CA GLU A 337 12.57 -1.58 22.10
C GLU A 337 11.79 -2.86 21.78
N TYR A 338 10.49 -2.89 22.09
CA TYR A 338 9.61 -3.97 21.66
C TYR A 338 9.49 -4.03 20.13
N ILE A 339 9.29 -2.90 19.46
CA ILE A 339 9.15 -2.83 18.00
C ILE A 339 10.41 -3.33 17.28
N LYS A 340 11.61 -3.05 17.80
CA LYS A 340 12.88 -3.61 17.28
C LYS A 340 12.85 -5.14 17.22
N SER A 341 12.22 -5.77 18.19
CA SER A 341 12.16 -7.24 18.30
C SER A 341 11.19 -7.90 17.34
N LEU A 342 10.26 -7.16 16.72
CA LEU A 342 9.22 -7.73 15.85
C LEU A 342 9.85 -8.37 14.61
N GLY A 343 9.58 -9.67 14.43
CA GLY A 343 10.21 -10.51 13.40
C GLY A 343 11.44 -11.29 13.90
N THR A 344 11.95 -11.05 15.10
CA THR A 344 13.11 -11.79 15.63
C THR A 344 12.74 -13.17 16.18
N TYR A 345 11.56 -13.26 16.81
CA TYR A 345 11.07 -14.41 17.55
C TYR A 345 9.88 -15.07 16.86
#